data_AF-X1GXS1-F1
#
_entry.id   AF-X1GXS1-F1
#
_cell.length_a   1.000
_cell.length_b   1.000
_cell.length_c   1.000
_cell.angle_alpha   90.00
_cell.angle_beta   90.00
_cell.angle_gamma   90.00
#
_symmetry.space_group_name_H-M   'P 1'
#
loop_
_entity.id
_entity.type
_entity.pdbx_description
1 polymer ?
#
loop_
_entity_poly.entity_id
_entity_poly.type
_entity_poly.pdbx_seq_one_letter_code
_entity_poly.pdbx_strand_id
1 'polypeptide(L)'
;MSVIQDYHLMFPDISSSTLEVIRHIVKEQGLWRVGKEEGFDLIRDMYGKISSVYGFPTPSLIEDTYEYYFISGERIGLPKVSLVSSLHEYRHHMQKKGRLRFSDVEVDARGWSISAFHYALPEDFDSSWSRGLIW
;
A
#
# COMPACT_ATOMS: atom_id res chain seq x y z
N MET A 1 16.22 12.79 -15.67
CA MET A 1 14.97 12.06 -15.42
C MET A 1 14.07 12.99 -14.63
N SER A 2 12.94 13.43 -15.18
CA SER A 2 12.00 14.26 -14.42
C SER A 2 11.39 13.40 -13.33
N VAL A 3 11.59 13.77 -12.07
CA VAL A 3 10.84 13.21 -10.94
C VAL A 3 9.37 13.50 -11.24
N ILE A 4 8.54 12.48 -11.34
CA ILE A 4 7.08 12.67 -11.44
C ILE A 4 6.66 13.32 -10.11
N GLN A 5 6.38 14.61 -10.14
CA GLN A 5 6.15 15.42 -8.92
C GLN A 5 4.81 15.11 -8.23
N ASP A 6 3.88 14.44 -8.92
CA ASP A 6 2.49 14.33 -8.48
C ASP A 6 2.00 12.87 -8.37
N TYR A 7 2.83 11.94 -7.88
CA TYR A 7 2.43 10.54 -7.66
C TYR A 7 1.13 10.41 -6.84
N HIS A 8 0.92 11.31 -5.88
CA HIS A 8 -0.23 11.34 -5.00
C HIS A 8 -1.57 11.67 -5.70
N LEU A 9 -1.53 12.13 -6.96
CA LEU A 9 -2.71 12.48 -7.75
C LEU A 9 -3.00 11.51 -8.91
N MET A 10 -2.16 10.48 -9.11
CA MET A 10 -2.24 9.59 -10.27
C MET A 10 -3.44 8.64 -10.26
N PHE A 11 -4.03 8.36 -9.10
CA PHE A 11 -5.17 7.45 -8.94
C PHE A 11 -6.36 8.13 -8.24
N PRO A 12 -7.07 9.06 -8.90
CA PRO A 12 -8.18 9.80 -8.29
C PRO A 12 -9.42 8.92 -8.02
N ASP A 13 -9.45 7.70 -8.54
CA ASP A 13 -10.58 6.76 -8.57
C ASP A 13 -10.35 5.52 -7.68
N ILE A 14 -9.52 5.64 -6.64
CA ILE A 14 -9.40 4.58 -5.62
C ILE A 14 -10.75 4.43 -4.91
N SER A 15 -11.18 3.17 -4.71
CA SER A 15 -12.44 2.86 -4.04
C SER A 15 -12.49 3.49 -2.64
N SER A 16 -13.60 4.14 -2.31
CA SER A 16 -13.82 4.69 -0.97
C SER A 16 -13.68 3.62 0.12
N SER A 17 -14.17 2.40 -0.13
CA SER A 17 -14.01 1.29 0.81
C SER A 17 -12.55 0.90 1.03
N THR A 18 -11.70 0.99 -0.01
CA THR A 18 -10.26 0.78 0.15
C THR A 18 -9.63 1.86 1.02
N LEU A 19 -10.00 3.13 0.81
CA LEU A 19 -9.49 4.25 1.61
C LEU A 19 -9.95 4.16 3.07
N GLU A 20 -11.21 3.76 3.31
CA GLU A 20 -11.76 3.52 4.64
C GLU A 20 -11.04 2.39 5.37
N VAL A 21 -10.75 1.28 4.68
CA VAL A 21 -9.95 0.18 5.24
C VAL A 21 -8.57 0.66 5.68
N ILE A 22 -7.86 1.40 4.83
CA ILE A 22 -6.53 1.95 5.16
C ILE A 22 -6.63 2.87 6.37
N ARG A 23 -7.59 3.79 6.37
CA ARG A 23 -7.79 4.75 7.46
C ARG A 23 -8.08 4.04 8.78
N HIS A 24 -9.00 3.07 8.78
CA HIS A 24 -9.37 2.31 9.97
C HIS A 24 -8.18 1.56 10.57
N ILE A 25 -7.42 0.84 9.73
CA ILE A 25 -6.23 0.09 10.17
C ILE A 25 -5.19 1.03 10.79
N VAL A 26 -4.96 2.19 10.19
CA VAL A 26 -3.90 3.11 10.64
C VAL A 26 -4.34 3.93 11.85
N LYS A 27 -5.53 4.51 11.84
CA LYS A 27 -5.98 5.46 12.86
C LYS A 27 -6.67 4.79 14.04
N GLU A 28 -7.54 3.82 13.78
CA GLU A 28 -8.36 3.21 14.81
C GLU A 28 -7.64 2.00 15.44
N GLN A 29 -7.06 1.14 14.61
CA GLN A 29 -6.28 0.00 15.12
C GLN A 29 -4.82 0.37 15.42
N GLY A 30 -4.36 1.53 14.96
CA GLY A 30 -3.09 2.10 15.39
C GLY A 30 -1.87 1.41 14.80
N LEU A 31 -1.84 1.14 13.49
CA LEU A 31 -0.74 0.44 12.78
C LEU A 31 0.69 0.84 13.22
N TRP A 32 0.93 2.13 13.50
CA TRP A 32 2.25 2.64 13.90
C TRP A 32 2.49 2.70 15.41
N ARG A 33 1.48 2.34 16.22
CA ARG A 33 1.49 2.39 17.68
C ARG A 33 1.64 1.01 18.32
N VAL A 34 1.33 -0.03 17.56
CA VAL A 34 1.41 -1.43 17.99
C VAL A 34 2.82 -2.00 17.83
N GLY A 35 3.04 -3.15 18.48
CA GLY A 35 4.27 -3.92 18.29
C GLY A 35 4.39 -4.46 16.87
N LYS A 36 5.60 -4.90 16.50
CA LYS A 36 5.91 -5.40 15.15
C LYS A 36 4.98 -6.54 14.72
N GLU A 37 4.82 -7.58 15.54
CA GLU A 37 4.02 -8.77 15.22
C GLU A 37 2.56 -8.38 14.94
N GLU A 38 1.95 -7.63 15.86
CA GLU A 38 0.60 -7.08 15.71
C GLU A 38 0.48 -6.18 14.48
N GLY A 39 1.48 -5.34 14.21
CA GLY A 39 1.50 -4.49 13.01
C GLY A 39 1.52 -5.30 11.70
N PHE A 40 2.21 -6.44 11.66
CA PHE A 40 2.13 -7.35 10.51
C PHE A 40 0.76 -8.02 10.39
N ASP A 41 0.12 -8.37 11.51
CA ASP A 41 -1.26 -8.90 11.49
C ASP A 41 -2.27 -7.87 11.00
N LEU A 42 -2.11 -6.60 11.37
CA LEU A 42 -2.90 -5.50 10.86
C LEU A 42 -2.75 -5.32 9.34
N ILE A 43 -1.54 -5.48 8.79
CA ILE A 43 -1.31 -5.44 7.34
C ILE A 43 -1.96 -6.65 6.65
N ARG A 44 -1.91 -7.84 7.25
CA ARG A 44 -2.61 -9.03 6.73
C ARG A 44 -4.12 -8.82 6.66
N ASP A 45 -4.70 -8.27 7.72
CA ASP A 45 -6.12 -7.92 7.77
C ASP A 45 -6.47 -6.86 6.72
N MET A 46 -5.64 -5.82 6.59
CA MET A 46 -5.77 -4.80 5.54
C MET A 46 -5.80 -5.44 4.14
N TYR A 47 -4.86 -6.34 3.82
CA TYR A 47 -4.84 -7.04 2.54
C TYR A 47 -6.11 -7.85 2.32
N GLY A 48 -6.58 -8.61 3.33
CA GLY A 48 -7.80 -9.39 3.22
C GLY A 48 -9.03 -8.52 2.90
N LYS A 49 -9.15 -7.39 3.58
CA LYS A 49 -10.24 -6.42 3.36
C LYS A 49 -10.16 -5.78 1.98
N ILE A 50 -8.99 -5.32 1.54
CA ILE A 50 -8.82 -4.73 0.21
C ILE A 50 -9.06 -5.78 -0.89
N SER A 51 -8.53 -7.00 -0.75
CA SER A 51 -8.77 -8.10 -1.67
C SER A 51 -10.27 -8.39 -1.82
N SER A 52 -11.02 -8.33 -0.72
CA SER A 52 -12.48 -8.50 -0.74
C SER A 52 -13.20 -7.40 -1.53
N VAL A 53 -12.75 -6.14 -1.44
CA VAL A 53 -13.32 -5.02 -2.22
C VAL A 53 -13.17 -5.25 -3.72
N TYR A 54 -12.01 -5.78 -4.15
CA TYR A 54 -11.70 -5.95 -5.57
C TYR A 54 -12.02 -7.34 -6.14
N GLY A 55 -12.39 -8.31 -5.29
CA GLY A 55 -12.70 -9.68 -5.68
C GLY A 55 -11.45 -10.51 -6.03
N PHE A 56 -10.34 -10.27 -5.33
CA PHE A 56 -9.08 -11.00 -5.56
C PHE A 56 -8.76 -11.98 -4.42
N PRO A 57 -8.00 -13.05 -4.70
CA PRO A 57 -7.31 -13.79 -3.65
C PRO A 57 -6.42 -12.85 -2.82
N THR A 58 -6.24 -13.13 -1.54
CA THR A 58 -5.36 -12.34 -0.67
C THR A 58 -3.92 -12.84 -0.80
N PRO A 59 -2.92 -11.97 -1.06
CA PRO A 59 -1.53 -12.39 -1.03
C PRO A 59 -1.09 -12.73 0.40
N SER A 60 -0.12 -13.63 0.53
CA SER A 60 0.50 -13.92 1.83
C SER A 60 1.49 -12.81 2.21
N LEU A 61 1.58 -12.49 3.50
CA LEU A 61 2.57 -11.52 4.03
C LEU A 61 3.51 -12.21 5.02
N ILE A 62 4.81 -12.07 4.76
CA ILE A 62 5.87 -12.51 5.67
C ILE A 62 6.77 -11.34 6.05
N GLU A 63 7.42 -11.47 7.20
CA GLU A 63 8.60 -10.68 7.50
C GLU A 63 9.77 -11.19 6.65
N ASP A 64 10.52 -10.28 6.04
CA ASP A 64 11.72 -10.59 5.28
C ASP A 64 12.79 -9.51 5.50
N THR A 65 13.89 -9.54 4.77
CA THR A 65 15.00 -8.58 4.85
C THR A 65 14.88 -7.42 3.88
N TYR A 66 14.04 -7.55 2.85
CA TYR A 66 13.76 -6.53 1.84
C TYR A 66 12.28 -6.55 1.46
N GLU A 67 11.81 -5.46 0.86
CA GLU A 67 10.45 -5.36 0.33
C GLU A 67 10.39 -5.97 -1.08
N TYR A 68 9.39 -6.82 -1.33
CA TYR A 68 9.15 -7.42 -2.64
C TYR A 68 7.78 -8.08 -2.75
N TYR A 69 7.31 -8.23 -3.99
CA TYR A 69 6.21 -9.09 -4.38
C TYR A 69 6.71 -10.27 -5.23
N PHE A 70 6.61 -11.48 -4.69
CA PHE A 70 6.96 -12.70 -5.41
C PHE A 70 5.76 -13.22 -6.20
N ILE A 71 5.81 -12.98 -7.52
CA ILE A 71 4.72 -13.25 -8.46
C ILE A 71 4.22 -14.70 -8.38
N SER A 72 5.10 -15.71 -8.45
CA SER A 72 4.67 -17.11 -8.54
C SER A 72 3.97 -17.61 -7.28
N GLY A 73 4.42 -17.15 -6.11
CA GLY A 73 3.86 -17.54 -4.81
C GLY A 73 2.81 -16.58 -4.23
N GLU A 74 2.52 -15.47 -4.93
CA GLU A 74 1.63 -14.40 -4.45
C GLU A 74 1.94 -14.00 -3.01
N ARG A 75 3.22 -13.75 -2.76
CA ARG A 75 3.77 -13.46 -1.44
C ARG A 75 4.40 -12.08 -1.43
N ILE A 76 4.16 -11.34 -0.37
CA ILE A 76 4.79 -10.07 -0.07
C ILE A 76 5.75 -10.27 1.10
N GLY A 77 6.99 -9.85 0.93
CA GLY A 77 7.97 -9.73 2.01
C GLY A 77 8.12 -8.26 2.39
N LEU A 78 8.23 -7.97 3.69
CA LEU A 78 8.53 -6.61 4.18
C LEU A 78 9.59 -6.66 5.30
N PRO A 79 10.52 -5.69 5.34
CA PRO A 79 11.54 -5.61 6.39
C PRO A 79 11.02 -5.05 7.72
N LYS A 80 9.91 -4.33 7.66
CA LYS A 80 9.29 -3.65 8.81
C LYS A 80 7.82 -3.36 8.52
N VAL A 81 7.08 -3.05 9.56
CA VAL A 81 5.71 -2.52 9.44
C VAL A 81 5.80 -1.16 8.72
N SER A 82 5.30 -1.10 7.48
CA SER A 82 5.35 0.08 6.61
C SER A 82 4.09 0.14 5.75
N LEU A 83 3.29 1.20 5.90
CA LEU A 83 2.06 1.38 5.13
C LEU A 83 2.37 1.55 3.63
N VAL A 84 3.27 2.47 3.27
CA VAL A 84 3.54 2.78 1.86
C VAL A 84 4.19 1.59 1.16
N SER A 85 5.19 0.94 1.78
CA SER A 85 5.81 -0.27 1.23
C SER A 85 4.81 -1.40 1.05
N SER A 86 3.96 -1.65 2.06
CA SER A 86 2.92 -2.70 1.96
C SER A 86 1.94 -2.42 0.82
N LEU A 87 1.48 -1.18 0.67
CA LEU A 87 0.59 -0.78 -0.42
C LEU A 87 1.27 -0.88 -1.79
N HIS A 88 2.56 -0.56 -1.90
CA HIS A 88 3.35 -0.69 -3.14
C HIS A 88 3.41 -2.16 -3.59
N GLU A 89 3.82 -3.06 -2.70
CA GLU A 89 3.90 -4.49 -3.02
C GLU A 89 2.52 -5.11 -3.26
N TYR A 90 1.51 -4.67 -2.52
CA TYR A 90 0.12 -5.07 -2.76
C TYR A 90 -0.38 -4.60 -4.13
N ARG A 91 0.08 -3.44 -4.61
CA ARG A 91 -0.28 -2.98 -5.96
C ARG A 91 0.27 -3.91 -7.02
N HIS A 92 1.47 -4.47 -6.88
CA HIS A 92 1.97 -5.50 -7.79
C HIS A 92 1.09 -6.75 -7.80
N HIS A 93 0.49 -7.12 -6.65
CA HIS A 93 -0.53 -8.16 -6.61
C HIS A 93 -1.77 -7.79 -7.44
N MET A 94 -2.31 -6.58 -7.29
CA MET A 94 -3.44 -6.12 -8.11
C MET A 94 -3.13 -6.07 -9.60
N GLN A 95 -1.91 -5.64 -9.98
CA GLN A 95 -1.44 -5.63 -11.37
C GLN A 95 -1.44 -7.04 -11.96
N LYS A 96 -0.94 -8.04 -11.21
CA LYS A 96 -1.02 -9.47 -11.60
C LYS A 96 -2.47 -9.92 -11.83
N LYS A 97 -3.43 -9.39 -11.05
CA LYS A 97 -4.87 -9.68 -11.21
C LYS A 97 -5.56 -8.81 -12.27
N GLY A 98 -4.80 -8.19 -13.18
CA GLY A 98 -5.33 -7.46 -14.33
C GLY A 98 -5.70 -6.00 -14.07
N ARG A 99 -5.25 -5.40 -12.96
CA ARG A 99 -5.51 -3.99 -12.63
C ARG A 99 -4.36 -3.05 -12.97
N LEU A 100 -3.51 -3.36 -13.96
CA LEU A 100 -2.45 -2.45 -14.40
C LEU A 100 -3.06 -1.22 -15.10
N ARG A 101 -2.67 0.00 -14.70
CA ARG A 101 -3.12 1.25 -15.34
C ARG A 101 -2.05 1.85 -16.23
N PHE A 102 -0.79 1.87 -15.77
CA PHE A 102 0.34 2.41 -16.52
C PHE A 102 1.28 1.30 -16.97
N SER A 103 1.95 1.48 -18.11
CA SER A 103 2.82 0.45 -18.70
C SER A 103 4.07 0.17 -17.86
N ASP A 104 4.57 1.17 -17.15
CA ASP A 104 5.64 1.02 -16.18
C ASP A 104 5.06 0.54 -14.84
N VAL A 105 5.36 -0.72 -14.49
CA VAL A 105 4.82 -1.41 -13.32
C VAL A 105 5.23 -0.76 -12.00
N GLU A 106 6.42 -0.17 -11.93
CA GLU A 106 6.93 0.48 -10.72
C GLU A 106 6.33 1.87 -10.55
N VAL A 107 6.18 2.61 -11.65
CA VAL A 107 5.48 3.91 -11.65
C VAL A 107 4.01 3.71 -11.29
N ASP A 108 3.36 2.66 -11.79
CA ASP A 108 1.99 2.30 -11.42
C ASP A 108 1.87 1.93 -9.94
N ALA A 109 2.82 1.13 -9.43
CA ALA A 109 2.88 0.73 -8.03
C ALA A 109 3.07 1.92 -7.08
N ARG A 110 4.04 2.78 -7.39
CA ARG A 110 4.33 3.99 -6.63
C ARG A 110 3.19 4.99 -6.68
N GLY A 111 2.62 5.24 -7.86
CA GLY A 111 1.50 6.17 -8.01
C GLY A 111 0.29 5.72 -7.21
N TRP A 112 -0.04 4.42 -7.22
CA TRP A 112 -1.20 3.92 -6.51
C TRP A 112 -1.00 3.96 -4.99
N SER A 113 0.16 3.52 -4.49
CA SER A 113 0.44 3.46 -3.05
C SER A 113 0.51 4.85 -2.42
N ILE A 114 1.15 5.81 -3.10
CA ILE A 114 1.24 7.20 -2.65
C ILE A 114 -0.13 7.90 -2.74
N SER A 115 -0.89 7.70 -3.82
CA SER A 115 -2.28 8.21 -3.93
C SER A 115 -3.17 7.65 -2.81
N ALA A 116 -3.10 6.34 -2.54
CA ALA A 116 -3.87 5.70 -1.48
C ALA A 116 -3.53 6.27 -0.10
N PHE A 117 -2.24 6.51 0.19
CA PHE A 117 -1.82 7.14 1.44
C PHE A 117 -2.36 8.58 1.54
N HIS A 118 -2.18 9.38 0.51
CA HIS A 118 -2.64 10.77 0.45
C HIS A 118 -4.16 10.88 0.70
N TYR A 119 -4.97 10.09 0.00
CA TYR A 119 -6.43 10.19 0.12
C TYR A 119 -6.98 9.56 1.42
N ALA A 120 -6.34 8.51 1.94
CA ALA A 120 -6.81 7.88 3.17
C ALA A 120 -6.43 8.71 4.43
N LEU A 121 -5.26 9.34 4.40
CA LEU A 121 -4.56 9.92 5.55
C LEU A 121 -3.87 11.25 5.19
N PRO A 122 -4.62 12.29 4.79
CA PRO A 122 -4.05 13.52 4.23
C PRO A 122 -3.08 14.24 5.19
N GLU A 123 -3.43 14.35 6.47
CA GLU A 123 -2.57 15.02 7.47
C GLU A 123 -1.24 14.28 7.69
N ASP A 124 -1.26 12.95 7.75
CA ASP A 124 -0.03 12.15 7.93
C ASP A 124 0.81 12.16 6.65
N PHE A 125 0.16 12.19 5.49
CA PHE A 125 0.80 12.35 4.20
C PHE A 125 1.55 13.69 4.13
N ASP A 126 0.88 14.81 4.41
CA ASP A 126 1.47 16.16 4.35
C ASP A 126 2.67 16.29 5.30
N SER A 127 2.54 15.74 6.51
CA SER A 127 3.63 15.67 7.48
C SER A 127 4.81 14.84 6.97
N SER A 128 4.56 13.71 6.32
CA SER A 128 5.62 12.85 5.77
C SER A 128 6.28 13.48 4.54
N TRP A 129 5.48 14.11 3.68
CA TRP A 129 5.91 14.78 2.45
C TRP A 129 6.80 15.99 2.75
N SER A 130 6.35 16.86 3.64
CA SER A 130 7.13 18.04 4.07
C SER A 130 8.48 17.68 4.71
N ARG A 131 8.59 16.46 5.27
CA ARG A 131 9.81 15.91 5.87
C ARG A 131 10.67 15.12 4.87
N GLY A 132 10.25 15.00 3.61
CA GLY A 132 10.97 14.23 2.59
C GLY A 132 11.05 12.73 2.89
N LEU A 133 10.07 12.18 3.60
CA LEU A 133 10.01 10.75 3.94
C LEU A 133 9.33 9.91 2.86
N ILE A 134 8.68 10.57 1.91
CA ILE A 134 7.95 9.98 0.79
C ILE A 134 8.20 10.83 -0.47
N TRP A 135 8.38 10.19 -1.63
CA TRP A 135 8.60 10.84 -2.93
C TRP A 135 8.24 9.92 -4.09
#